data_AF-W7WDG2-F1
#
_entry.id   AF-W7WDG2-F1
#
_cell.length_a   1.000
_cell.length_b   1.000
_cell.length_c   1.000
_cell.angle_alpha   90.00
_cell.angle_beta   90.00
_cell.angle_gamma   90.00
#
_symmetry.space_group_name_H-M   'P 1'
#
loop_
_entity.id
_entity.type
_entity.pdbx_description
1 polymer ?
#
loop_
_entity_poly.entity_id
_entity_poly.type
_entity_poly.pdbx_seq_one_letter_code
_entity_poly.pdbx_strand_id
1 'polypeptide(L)'
;MGLLTWKAGESASVHGNLGFETDHAVHTTQPLLNLALSWEATPSLTLVAEVMAVRRSPSQRNVGARWWVAPERFALDLTAGRHHRTVGFGWYGIGF
;
A
#
# COMPACT_ATOMS: atom_id res chain seq x y z
N MET A 1 15.04 -0.84 4.60
CA MET A 1 13.73 -1.52 4.49
C MET A 1 13.89 -2.66 3.50
N GLY A 2 13.33 -3.83 3.79
CA GLY A 2 13.24 -4.94 2.85
C GLY A 2 11.82 -5.03 2.28
N LEU A 3 11.70 -5.23 0.97
CA LEU A 3 10.44 -5.49 0.27
C LEU A 3 10.53 -6.86 -0.37
N LEU A 4 9.52 -7.69 -0.13
CA LEU A 4 9.30 -8.94 -0.84
C LEU A 4 8.00 -8.82 -1.63
N THR A 5 8.05 -9.09 -2.93
CA THR A 5 6.84 -9.18 -3.76
C THR A 5 6.73 -10.59 -4.30
N TRP A 6 5.56 -11.20 -4.11
CA TRP A 6 5.21 -12.49 -4.68
C TRP A 6 4.01 -12.33 -5.61
N LYS A 7 4.14 -12.80 -6.86
CA LYS A 7 3.00 -12.85 -7.79
C LYS A 7 2.15 -14.09 -7.48
N ALA A 8 0.94 -13.86 -6.99
CA ALA A 8 -0.03 -14.89 -6.65
C ALA A 8 -0.98 -15.13 -7.85
N GLY A 9 -0.41 -15.39 -9.03
CA GLY A 9 -1.13 -15.51 -10.30
C GLY A 9 -0.89 -14.34 -11.25
N GLU A 10 -1.75 -14.20 -12.27
CA GLU A 10 -1.62 -13.17 -13.31
C GLU A 10 -2.08 -11.79 -12.83
N SER A 11 -3.14 -11.74 -12.04
CA SER A 11 -3.80 -10.50 -11.62
C SER A 11 -3.64 -10.16 -10.14
N ALA A 12 -2.90 -10.96 -9.37
CA ALA A 12 -2.74 -10.75 -7.93
C ALA A 12 -1.27 -10.79 -7.50
N SER A 13 -0.92 -9.92 -6.56
CA SER A 13 0.39 -9.87 -5.93
C SER A 13 0.29 -9.64 -4.43
N VAL A 14 1.17 -10.28 -3.69
CA VAL A 14 1.34 -10.08 -2.25
C VAL A 14 2.67 -9.37 -2.02
N HIS A 15 2.63 -8.29 -1.25
CA HIS A 15 3.77 -7.47 -0.89
C HIS A 15 4.00 -7.53 0.62
N GLY A 16 5.19 -7.92 1.02
CA GLY A 16 5.65 -7.86 2.41
C GLY A 16 6.70 -6.77 2.57
N ASN A 17 6.48 -5.81 3.47
CA ASN A 17 7.51 -4.84 3.86
C ASN A 17 8.00 -5.12 5.27
N LEU A 18 9.31 -5.14 5.45
CA LEU A 18 9.97 -5.23 6.74
C LEU A 18 10.86 -4.00 6.93
N GLY A 19 10.70 -3.32 8.04
CA GLY A 19 11.43 -2.09 8.30
C GLY A 19 11.36 -1.64 9.74
N PHE A 20 11.62 -0.35 9.92
CA PHE A 20 11.53 0.32 11.19
C PHE A 20 10.74 1.60 11.00
N GLU A 21 9.81 1.86 11.92
CA GLU A 21 9.06 3.11 12.03
C GLU A 21 9.69 3.95 13.14
N THR A 22 9.88 5.24 12.90
CA THR A 22 10.37 6.17 13.94
C THR A 22 9.21 7.04 14.41
N ASP A 23 8.82 6.85 15.67
CA ASP A 23 7.89 7.76 16.32
C ASP A 23 8.66 8.99 16.82
N HIS A 24 8.45 10.12 16.14
CA HIS A 24 9.10 11.39 16.46
C HIS A 24 8.56 12.06 17.73
N ALA A 25 7.37 11.69 18.22
CA ALA A 25 6.80 12.27 19.43
C ALA A 25 7.45 11.68 20.69
N VAL A 26 7.79 10.39 20.66
CA VAL A 26 8.44 9.69 21.80
C VAL A 26 9.90 9.30 21.53
N HIS A 27 10.47 9.69 20.39
CA HIS A 27 11.83 9.37 19.95
C HIS A 27 12.17 7.88 20.02
N THR A 28 11.22 7.01 19.63
CA THR A 28 11.45 5.56 19.59
C THR A 28 11.38 5.01 18.18
N THR A 29 12.32 4.15 17.84
CA THR A 29 12.31 3.37 16.60
C THR A 29 11.84 1.95 16.87
N GLN A 30 10.85 1.48 16.13
CA GLN A 30 10.19 0.20 16.36
C GLN A 30 10.16 -0.62 15.07
N PRO A 31 10.31 -1.95 15.14
CA PRO A 31 10.20 -2.78 13.95
C PRO A 31 8.76 -2.74 13.42
N LEU A 32 8.68 -2.70 12.09
CA LEU A 32 7.46 -2.63 11.30
C LEU A 32 7.41 -3.85 10.36
N LEU A 33 6.25 -4.49 10.33
CA LEU A 33 5.88 -5.49 9.35
C LEU A 33 4.61 -5.04 8.67
N ASN A 34 4.62 -5.03 7.34
CA ASN A 34 3.44 -4.76 6.53
C ASN A 34 3.20 -5.90 5.55
N LEU A 35 1.94 -6.27 5.37
CA LEU A 35 1.50 -7.24 4.38
C LEU A 35 0.35 -6.64 3.56
N ALA A 36 0.51 -6.59 2.25
CA ALA A 36 -0.50 -6.07 1.34
C ALA A 36 -0.82 -7.09 0.24
N LEU A 37 -2.09 -7.28 -0.05
CA LEU A 37 -2.58 -7.94 -1.26
C LEU A 37 -3.01 -6.87 -2.25
N SER A 38 -2.53 -6.98 -3.48
CA SER A 38 -2.96 -6.18 -4.63
C SER A 38 -3.64 -7.11 -5.63
N TRP A 39 -4.78 -6.69 -6.17
CA TRP A 39 -5.56 -7.43 -7.15
C TRP A 39 -6.04 -6.53 -8.28
N GLU A 40 -5.63 -6.83 -9.50
CA GLU A 40 -6.11 -6.22 -10.73
C GLU A 40 -7.48 -6.82 -11.09
N ALA A 41 -8.55 -6.17 -10.59
CA ALA A 41 -9.92 -6.57 -10.85
C ALA A 41 -10.30 -6.35 -12.32
N THR A 42 -9.74 -5.30 -12.95
CA THR A 42 -9.82 -5.01 -14.38
C THR A 42 -8.49 -4.36 -14.83
N PRO A 43 -8.22 -4.23 -16.15
CA PRO A 43 -7.01 -3.56 -16.63
C PRO A 43 -6.83 -2.12 -16.13
N SER A 44 -7.90 -1.44 -15.72
CA SER A 44 -7.86 -0.07 -15.21
C SER A 44 -8.05 0.03 -13.70
N LEU A 45 -8.40 -1.05 -12.99
CA LEU A 45 -8.74 -1.00 -11.57
C LEU A 45 -7.95 -2.04 -10.77
N THR A 46 -7.16 -1.56 -9.83
CA THR A 46 -6.44 -2.38 -8.85
C THR A 46 -7.03 -2.15 -7.47
N LEU A 47 -7.37 -3.22 -6.75
CA LEU A 47 -7.81 -3.18 -5.37
C LEU A 47 -6.65 -3.59 -4.46
N VAL A 48 -6.54 -2.95 -3.30
CA VAL A 48 -5.49 -3.21 -2.32
C VAL A 48 -6.11 -3.48 -0.95
N ALA A 49 -5.59 -4.48 -0.25
CA ALA A 49 -5.89 -4.72 1.16
C ALA A 49 -4.58 -4.87 1.91
N GLU A 50 -4.39 -4.11 2.99
CA GLU A 50 -3.14 -4.00 3.71
C GLU A 50 -3.37 -4.19 5.21
N VAL A 51 -2.45 -4.90 5.86
CA VAL A 51 -2.33 -4.98 7.31
C VAL A 51 -0.90 -4.62 7.71
N MET A 52 -0.78 -3.59 8.54
CA MET A 52 0.49 -3.13 9.08
C MET A 52 0.54 -3.34 10.60
N ALA A 53 1.66 -3.84 11.09
CA ALA A 53 1.93 -4.03 12.49
C ALA A 53 3.25 -3.33 12.86
N VAL A 54 3.16 -2.45 13.86
CA VAL A 54 4.32 -1.83 14.52
C VAL A 54 4.36 -2.35 15.94
N ARG A 55 5.54 -2.73 16.42
CA ARG A 55 5.70 -3.33 17.76
C ARG A 55 5.16 -2.38 18.85
N ARG A 56 4.27 -2.87 19.72
CA ARG A 56 3.59 -2.08 20.79
C ARG A 56 2.52 -1.09 20.28
N SER A 57 2.10 -1.20 19.02
CA SER A 57 0.95 -0.47 18.48
C SER A 57 -0.14 -1.42 18.00
N PRO A 58 -1.43 -1.02 18.03
CA PRO A 58 -2.49 -1.77 17.38
C PRO A 58 -2.20 -1.93 15.89
N SER A 59 -2.54 -3.09 15.32
CA SER A 59 -2.41 -3.28 13.87
C SER A 59 -3.37 -2.36 13.11
N GLN A 60 -2.87 -1.78 12.03
CA GLN A 60 -3.63 -0.96 11.12
C GLN A 60 -4.08 -1.81 9.95
N ARG A 61 -5.32 -1.60 9.50
CA ARG A 61 -5.90 -2.28 8.35
C ARG A 61 -6.40 -1.23 7.39
N ASN A 62 -5.94 -1.30 6.17
CA ASN A 62 -6.30 -0.37 5.11
C ASN A 62 -6.85 -1.15 3.93
N VAL A 63 -7.83 -0.58 3.26
CA VAL A 63 -8.29 -1.04 1.95
C VAL A 63 -8.20 0.13 1.00
N GLY A 64 -7.90 -0.15 -0.25
CA GLY A 64 -7.79 0.89 -1.25
C GLY A 64 -8.14 0.41 -2.65
N ALA A 65 -8.27 1.38 -3.54
CA ALA A 65 -8.49 1.18 -4.95
C ALA A 65 -7.66 2.19 -5.73
N ARG A 66 -6.93 1.71 -6.72
CA ARG A 66 -6.26 2.51 -7.74
C ARG A 66 -7.04 2.39 -9.04
N TRP A 67 -7.49 3.52 -9.56
CA TRP A 67 -8.11 3.61 -10.87
C TRP A 67 -7.20 4.33 -11.85
N TRP A 68 -6.71 3.61 -12.85
CA TRP A 68 -5.96 4.16 -13.99
C TRP A 68 -6.91 4.92 -14.92
N VAL A 69 -6.90 6.24 -14.79
CA VAL A 69 -7.62 7.14 -15.70
C VAL A 69 -6.89 7.23 -17.05
N ALA A 70 -5.57 7.15 -17.03
CA ALA A 70 -4.75 6.90 -18.21
C ALA A 70 -3.83 5.70 -17.92
N PRO A 71 -3.94 4.58 -18.67
CA PRO A 71 -3.17 3.37 -18.41
C PRO A 71 -1.68 3.67 -18.23
N GLU A 72 -1.11 3.17 -17.13
CA GLU A 72 0.31 3.29 -16.76
C GLU A 72 0.85 4.74 -16.62
N ARG A 73 0.01 5.76 -16.76
CA ARG A 73 0.42 7.17 -16.76
C ARG A 73 -0.16 7.95 -15.60
N PHE A 74 -1.46 7.80 -15.39
CA PHE A 74 -2.19 8.57 -14.39
C PHE A 74 -3.24 7.71 -13.70
N ALA A 75 -3.21 7.73 -12.37
CA ALA A 75 -4.16 7.03 -11.55
C ALA A 75 -4.72 7.90 -10.42
N LEU A 76 -5.94 7.58 -10.02
CA LEU A 76 -6.57 8.06 -8.80
C LEU A 76 -6.51 6.94 -7.77
N ASP A 77 -6.06 7.28 -6.56
CA ASP A 77 -5.95 6.35 -5.45
C ASP A 77 -6.94 6.74 -4.36
N LEU A 78 -7.73 5.79 -3.89
CA LEU A 78 -8.56 5.95 -2.70
C LEU A 78 -8.10 4.92 -1.67
N THR A 79 -7.76 5.36 -0.46
CA THR A 79 -7.40 4.47 0.65
C THR A 79 -8.20 4.82 1.88
N ALA A 80 -8.79 3.79 2.50
CA ALA A 80 -9.56 3.90 3.72
C ALA A 80 -9.02 2.93 4.78
N GLY A 81 -8.74 3.47 5.97
CA GLY A 81 -8.43 2.72 7.18
C GLY A 81 -9.40 3.07 8.30
N ARG A 82 -9.29 2.39 9.44
CA ARG A 82 -10.20 2.58 10.59
C ARG A 82 -10.31 4.03 11.07
N HIS A 83 -9.23 4.80 10.95
CA HIS A 83 -9.14 6.17 11.49
C HIS A 83 -8.80 7.23 10.44
N HIS A 84 -8.67 6.86 9.17
CA HIS A 84 -8.30 7.80 8.12
C HIS A 84 -8.90 7.41 6.78
N ARG A 85 -9.16 8.42 5.95
CA ARG A 85 -9.52 8.27 4.54
C ARG A 85 -8.64 9.24 3.77
N THR A 86 -8.05 8.76 2.69
CA THR A 86 -7.16 9.55 1.87
C THR A 86 -7.55 9.38 0.41
N VAL A 87 -7.54 10.49 -0.31
CA VAL A 87 -7.65 10.53 -1.76
C VAL A 87 -6.30 11.01 -2.26
N GLY A 88 -5.68 10.20 -3.10
CA GLY A 88 -4.42 10.49 -3.76
C GLY A 88 -4.60 10.52 -5.27
N PHE A 89 -3.64 11.12 -5.94
CA PHE A 89 -3.48 11.03 -7.38
C PHE A 89 -2.01 10.75 -7.65
N GLY A 90 -1.75 9.82 -8.56
CA GLY A 90 -0.40 9.39 -8.92
C GLY A 90 -0.14 9.67 -10.39
N TRP A 91 0.97 10.36 -10.66
CA TRP A 91 1.50 10.53 -12.00
C TRP A 91 2.72 9.63 -12.17
N TYR A 92 2.56 8.56 -12.95
CA TYR A 92 3.55 7.50 -13.15
C TYR A 92 4.27 7.61 -14.50
N GLY A 93 3.75 8.46 -15.40
CA GLY A 93 4.29 8.69 -16.73
C GLY A 93 5.52 9.59 -16.80
N ILE A 94 6.31 9.75 -15.71
CA ILE A 94 7.62 10.42 -15.80
C ILE A 94 8.65 9.38 -16.25
N GLY A 95 8.54 8.97 -17.50
CA GLY A 95 9.58 8.28 -18.24
C GLY A 95 10.13 9.22 -19.31
N PHE A 96 11.45 9.37 -19.35
CA PHE A 96 12.17 9.95 -20.49
C PHE A 96 12.13 8.98 -21.67
#